data_AF-A0A7Y5NAJ9-F1
#
_entry.id   AF-A0A7Y5NAJ9-F1
#
_cell.length_a   1.000
_cell.length_b   1.000
_cell.length_c   1.000
_cell.angle_alpha   90.00
_cell.angle_beta   90.00
_cell.angle_gamma   90.00
#
_symmetry.space_group_name_H-M   'P 1'
#
loop_
_entity.id
_entity.type
_entity.pdbx_description
1 polymer ?
#
loop_
_entity_poly.entity_id
_entity_poly.type
_entity_poly.pdbx_seq_one_letter_code
_entity_poly.pdbx_strand_id
1 'polypeptide(L)' 'MDFDAMWERREVAEVKDVLINLVALDDLLVLKRAAGRKVDLEDAALLEKFVWGRFENEIREELVQTVSAHPDFR' A
#
# COMPACT_ATOMS: atom_id res chain seq x y z
N MET A 1 15.16 -9.30 5.07
CA MET A 1 14.21 -9.56 3.98
C MET A 1 14.99 -10.18 2.84
N ASP A 2 14.45 -11.23 2.23
CA ASP A 2 15.07 -11.92 1.08
C ASP A 2 14.33 -11.49 -0.20
N PHE A 3 15.09 -11.02 -1.19
CA PHE A 3 14.52 -10.57 -2.46
C PHE A 3 13.87 -11.72 -3.23
N ASP A 4 14.48 -12.91 -3.20
CA ASP A 4 14.01 -14.06 -3.98
C ASP A 4 12.64 -14.51 -3.48
N ALA A 5 12.48 -14.63 -2.15
CA ALA A 5 11.21 -14.95 -1.53
C ALA A 5 10.11 -13.90 -1.80
N MET A 6 10.44 -12.61 -1.84
CA MET A 6 9.49 -11.56 -2.24
C MET A 6 9.10 -11.73 -3.72
N TRP A 7 10.10 -11.95 -4.57
CA TRP A 7 9.92 -12.03 -6.02
C TRP A 7 9.07 -13.24 -6.42
N GLU A 8 9.17 -14.36 -5.71
CA GLU A 8 8.31 -15.53 -5.92
C GLU A 8 6.84 -15.25 -5.60
N ARG A 9 6.56 -14.39 -4.62
CA ARG A 9 5.19 -14.03 -4.19
C ARG A 9 4.56 -12.90 -5.00
N ARG A 10 5.27 -12.36 -5.99
CA ARG A 10 4.77 -11.25 -6.81
C ARG A 10 3.51 -11.68 -7.58
N GLU A 11 2.62 -10.72 -7.79
CA GLU A 11 1.47 -10.87 -8.68
C GLU A 11 1.81 -10.29 -10.07
N VAL A 12 1.23 -10.85 -11.12
CA VAL A 12 1.37 -10.30 -12.47
C VAL A 12 0.04 -9.70 -12.88
N ALA A 13 0.05 -8.41 -13.18
CA ALA A 13 -1.11 -7.67 -13.66
C ALA A 13 -0.88 -7.20 -15.10
N GLU A 14 -1.92 -7.20 -15.91
CA GLU A 14 -1.89 -6.67 -17.27
C GLU A 14 -2.47 -5.25 -17.29
N VAL A 15 -1.68 -4.29 -17.80
CA VAL A 15 -2.10 -2.90 -17.95
C VAL A 15 -1.75 -2.44 -19.37
N LYS A 16 -2.77 -2.17 -20.20
CA LYS A 16 -2.60 -1.73 -21.58
C LYS A 16 -1.68 -2.67 -22.39
N ASP A 17 -1.98 -3.97 -22.34
CA ASP A 17 -1.22 -5.04 -23.01
C ASP A 17 0.23 -5.22 -22.51
N VAL A 18 0.57 -4.61 -21.36
CA VAL A 18 1.88 -4.76 -20.70
C VAL A 18 1.71 -5.57 -19.42
N LEU A 19 2.48 -6.64 -19.29
CA LEU A 19 2.57 -7.41 -18.05
C LEU A 19 3.49 -6.69 -17.05
N ILE A 20 2.95 -6.39 -15.87
CA ILE A 20 3.62 -5.69 -14.79
C ILE A 20 3.67 -6.61 -13.57
N ASN A 21 4.85 -6.69 -12.93
CA ASN A 21 5.01 -7.41 -11.67
C ASN A 21 4.67 -6.48 -10.51
N LEU A 22 3.72 -6.89 -9.68
CA LEU A 22 3.30 -6.22 -8.46
C LEU A 22 3.85 -6.99 -7.26
N VAL A 23 4.51 -6.28 -6.35
CA VAL A 23 4.96 -6.83 -5.07
C VAL A 23 4.18 -6.20 -3.94
N ALA A 24 4.13 -6.88 -2.80
CA ALA A 24 3.52 -6.33 -1.59
C ALA A 24 4.17 -4.99 -1.23
N LEU A 25 3.34 -4.04 -0.80
CA LEU A 25 3.79 -2.68 -0.51
C LEU A 25 4.81 -2.63 0.64
N ASP A 26 4.62 -3.45 1.66
CA ASP A 26 5.56 -3.56 2.78
C ASP A 26 6.95 -4.05 2.32
N ASP A 27 6.96 -5.03 1.42
CA ASP A 27 8.21 -5.54 0.83
C ASP A 27 8.90 -4.45 -0.02
N LEU A 28 8.14 -3.69 -0.81
CA LEU A 28 8.65 -2.56 -1.58
C LEU A 28 9.26 -1.47 -0.69
N LEU A 29 8.58 -1.10 0.40
CA LEU A 29 9.06 -0.09 1.35
C LEU A 29 10.38 -0.51 1.99
N VAL A 30 10.52 -1.77 2.38
CA VAL A 30 11.77 -2.30 2.94
C VAL A 30 12.90 -2.24 1.92
N LEU A 31 12.65 -2.62 0.66
CA LEU A 31 13.66 -2.53 -0.40
C LEU A 31 14.07 -1.08 -0.69
N LYS A 32 13.11 -0.17 -0.76
CA LYS A 32 13.36 1.27 -0.99
C LYS A 32 14.23 1.88 0.11
N ARG A 33 13.93 1.58 1.38
CA ARG A 33 14.75 2.03 2.51
C ARG A 33 16.14 1.39 2.50
N ALA A 34 16.24 0.10 2.18
CA ALA A 34 17.51 -0.62 2.12
C ALA A 34 18.44 -0.12 1.01
N ALA A 35 17.89 0.34 -0.13
CA ALA A 35 18.67 0.92 -1.22
C ALA A 35 19.39 2.22 -0.82
N GLY A 36 18.82 2.98 0.13
CA GLY A 36 19.47 4.14 0.77
C GLY A 36 19.74 5.34 -0.14
N ARG A 37 19.42 5.27 -1.43
CA ARG A 37 19.55 6.42 -2.35
C ARG A 37 18.47 7.43 -2.02
N LYS A 38 18.79 8.72 -2.14
CA LYS A 38 17.87 9.82 -1.83
C LYS A 38 16.50 9.65 -2.50
N VAL A 39 16.48 9.30 -3.79
CA VAL A 39 15.24 9.07 -4.53
C VAL A 39 14.40 7.91 -3.97
N ASP A 40 15.04 6.83 -3.52
CA ASP A 40 14.31 5.69 -2.96
C ASP A 40 13.74 6.01 -1.57
N LEU A 41 14.42 6.86 -0.79
CA LEU A 41 13.91 7.36 0.49
C LEU A 41 12.72 8.31 0.30
N GLU A 42 12.78 9.17 -0.72
CA GLU A 42 11.65 10.05 -1.10
C GLU A 42 10.45 9.23 -1.58
N ASP A 43 10.69 8.20 -2.41
CA ASP A 43 9.66 7.26 -2.85
C ASP A 43 9.03 6.52 -1.66
N ALA A 44 9.82 6.02 -0.71
CA ALA A 44 9.30 5.35 0.48
C ALA A 44 8.38 6.27 1.30
N ALA A 45 8.81 7.52 1.52
CA ALA A 45 8.02 8.51 2.26
C ALA A 45 6.71 8.88 1.53
N LEU A 46 6.69 8.88 0.20
CA LEU A 46 5.48 9.08 -0.59
C LEU A 46 4.54 7.89 -0.46
N LEU A 47 5.06 6.67 -0.61
CA LEU A 47 4.28 5.43 -0.50
C LEU A 47 3.63 5.26 0.88
N GLU A 48 4.33 5.62 1.95
CA GLU A 48 3.78 5.61 3.32
C GLU A 48 2.57 6.54 3.48
N LYS A 49 2.59 7.71 2.82
CA LYS A 49 1.45 8.64 2.83
C LYS A 49 0.23 8.08 2.10
N PHE A 50 0.44 7.32 1.02
CA PHE A 50 -0.65 6.64 0.31
C PHE A 50 -1.31 5.56 1.19
N VAL A 51 -0.52 4.80 1.95
CA VAL A 51 -1.07 3.82 2.92
C VAL A 51 -1.95 4.51 3.94
N TRP A 52 -1.45 5.59 4.54
CA TRP A 52 -2.18 6.35 5.54
C TRP A 52 -3.49 6.92 4.99
N GLY A 53 -3.45 7.55 3.81
CA GLY A 53 -4.65 8.09 3.18
C GLY A 53 -5.69 7.03 2.79
N ARG A 54 -5.26 5.81 2.42
CA ARG A 54 -6.18 4.69 2.16
C ARG A 54 -6.84 4.21 3.46
N PHE A 55 -6.05 4.03 4.50
CA PHE A 55 -6.54 3.58 5.81
C PHE A 55 -7.51 4.60 6.45
N GLU A 56 -7.23 5.90 6.33
CA GLU A 56 -8.15 6.96 6.77
C GLU A 56 -9.51 6.89 6.04
N ASN A 57 -9.51 6.58 4.75
CA ASN A 57 -10.75 6.43 3.99
C ASN A 57 -11.52 5.17 4.40
N GLU A 58 -10.84 4.04 4.59
CA GLU A 58 -11.47 2.79 5.04
C GLU A 58 -12.12 2.96 6.43
N ILE A 59 -11.41 3.58 7.40
CA ILE A 59 -11.99 3.92 8.72
C ILE A 59 -13.19 4.85 8.57
N ARG A 60 -13.08 5.88 7.73
CA ARG A 60 -14.18 6.84 7.51
C ARG A 60 -15.42 6.13 6.97
N GLU A 61 -15.26 5.23 5.99
CA GLU A 61 -16.36 4.46 5.43
C GLU A 61 -17.02 3.55 6.48
N GLU A 62 -16.21 2.84 7.28
CA GLU A 62 -16.71 1.97 8.36
C GLU A 62 -17.44 2.76 9.45
N LEU A 63 -16.92 3.93 9.85
CA LEU A 63 -17.57 4.82 10.80
C LEU A 63 -18.90 5.35 10.26
N VAL A 64 -18.96 5.74 8.98
CA VAL A 64 -20.19 6.18 8.32
C VAL A 64 -21.23 5.06 8.31
N GLN A 65 -20.83 3.83 7.99
CA GLN A 65 -21.72 2.67 8.03
C GLN A 65 -22.24 2.39 9.44
N THR A 66 -21.36 2.45 10.44
CA THR A 66 -21.72 2.19 11.85
C THR A 66 -22.72 3.22 12.38
N VAL A 67 -22.47 4.52 12.16
CA VAL A 67 -23.39 5.60 12.56
C VAL A 67 -24.72 5.52 11.80
N SER A 68 -24.69 5.12 10.52
CA SER A 68 -25.92 4.94 9.73
C SER A 68 -26.74 3.73 10.20
N ALA A 69 -26.08 2.67 10.65
CA ALA A 69 -26.72 1.47 11.17
C ALA A 69 -27.28 1.65 12.59
N HIS A 70 -26.74 2.60 13.37
CA HIS A 70 -27.15 2.87 14.75
C HIS A 70 -27.39 4.38 14.95
N PRO A 71 -28.55 4.90 14.52
CA PRO A 71 -28.85 6.34 14.53
C PRO A 71 -28.93 6.95 15.94
N ASP A 72 -29.00 6.12 16.98
CA ASP A 72 -29.01 6.53 18.39
C ASP A 72 -27.62 6.96 18.92
N PHE A 73 -26.55 6.85 18.11
CA PHE A 73 -25.22 7.37 18.42
C PHE A 73 -25.04 8.87 18.09
N ARG A 74 -26.12 9.58 17.75
CA ARG A 74 -26.11 11.04 17.50
C ARG A 74 -26.18 11.86 18.77
#